data_AF-A0AAW6BBT4-F1
#
_entry.id   AF-A0AAW6BBT4-F1
#
_cell.length_a   1.000
_cell.length_b   1.000
_cell.length_c   1.000
_cell.angle_alpha   90.00
_cell.angle_beta   90.00
_cell.angle_gamma   90.00
#
_symmetry.space_group_name_H-M   'P 1'
#
loop_
_entity.id
_entity.type
_entity.pdbx_description
1 polymer ?
#
loop_
_entity_poly.entity_id
_entity_poly.type
_entity_poly.pdbx_seq_one_letter_code
_entity_poly.pdbx_strand_id
1 'polypeptide(L)'
;MKISEALRKERQDRNLKQKDMIKNLAISKSHYSQIEHGKHRIYAEDLLKMLADNNIDYHHFFDEVAPSYGFRNDNSELQKEMSQAFYEADVKKAEMLKDKILQQNFPMEYKLHALLIVAELKKTKLDAKTQKEILQSMFSQNDWTKNRDTLRIFGNAMKYFDKSVRRTLMQSVLRTYKNI
;
A
#
# COMPACT_ATOMS: atom_id res chain seq x y z
N MET A 1 2.01 2.64 17.96
CA MET A 1 1.05 1.95 18.83
C MET A 1 1.38 0.48 18.86
N LYS A 2 1.39 -0.19 20.02
CA LYS A 2 1.58 -1.65 20.12
C LYS A 2 0.25 -2.38 19.87
N ILE A 3 0.30 -3.69 19.59
CA ILE A 3 -0.90 -4.53 19.40
C ILE A 3 -1.90 -4.39 20.56
N SER A 4 -1.41 -4.37 21.80
CA SER A 4 -2.24 -4.21 23.00
C SER A 4 -3.06 -2.92 23.02
N GLU A 5 -2.41 -1.81 22.63
CA GLU A 5 -3.01 -0.48 22.59
C GLU A 5 -4.01 -0.38 21.43
N ALA A 6 -3.68 -0.94 20.27
CA ALA A 6 -4.55 -0.96 19.09
C ALA A 6 -5.83 -1.76 19.33
N LEU A 7 -5.73 -2.93 19.96
CA LEU A 7 -6.89 -3.73 20.34
C LEU A 7 -7.81 -2.97 21.31
N ARG A 8 -7.23 -2.27 22.29
CA ARG A 8 -7.98 -1.44 23.23
C ARG A 8 -8.68 -0.28 22.53
N LYS A 9 -7.98 0.39 21.62
CA LYS A 9 -8.51 1.50 20.80
C LYS A 9 -9.69 1.01 19.95
N GLU A 10 -9.52 -0.02 19.13
CA GLU A 10 -10.58 -0.61 18.30
C GLU A 10 -11.81 -0.97 19.13
N ARG A 11 -11.60 -1.59 20.30
CA ARG A 11 -12.70 -1.96 21.19
C ARG A 11 -13.44 -0.74 21.72
N GLN A 12 -12.72 0.30 22.15
CA GLN A 12 -13.31 1.54 22.69
C GLN A 12 -14.04 2.34 21.61
N ASP A 13 -13.44 2.51 20.44
CA ASP A 13 -14.00 3.25 19.30
C ASP A 13 -15.32 2.61 18.82
N ARG A 14 -15.43 1.28 18.93
CA ARG A 14 -16.63 0.50 18.59
C ARG A 14 -17.61 0.30 19.76
N ASN A 15 -17.35 0.90 20.92
CA ASN A 15 -18.14 0.74 22.15
C ASN A 15 -18.36 -0.73 22.59
N LEU A 16 -17.38 -1.60 22.35
CA LEU A 16 -17.44 -3.02 22.69
C LEU A 16 -16.97 -3.26 24.14
N LYS A 17 -17.59 -4.23 24.83
CA LYS A 17 -17.03 -4.74 26.09
C LYS A 17 -15.91 -5.72 25.78
N GLN A 18 -14.99 -5.90 26.72
CA GLN A 18 -13.92 -6.89 26.60
C GLN A 18 -14.42 -8.31 26.31
N LYS A 19 -15.59 -8.68 26.83
CA LYS A 19 -16.24 -9.97 26.56
C LYS A 19 -16.73 -10.10 25.11
N ASP A 20 -17.16 -8.99 24.52
CA ASP A 20 -17.68 -8.97 23.14
C ASP A 20 -16.50 -9.09 22.16
N MET A 21 -15.40 -8.41 22.46
CA MET A 21 -14.17 -8.46 21.66
C MET A 21 -13.55 -9.86 21.57
N ILE A 22 -13.67 -10.68 22.62
CA ILE A 22 -13.13 -12.05 22.65
C ILE A 22 -14.18 -13.12 22.39
N LYS A 23 -15.33 -12.75 21.80
CA LYS A 23 -16.38 -13.69 21.44
C LYS A 23 -15.78 -14.79 20.55
N ASN A 24 -16.16 -16.05 20.80
CA ASN A 24 -15.66 -17.24 20.09
C ASN A 24 -14.17 -17.59 20.26
N LEU A 25 -13.47 -16.91 21.19
CA LEU A 25 -12.10 -17.25 21.56
C LEU A 25 -12.05 -17.92 22.94
N ALA A 26 -11.12 -18.86 23.11
CA ALA A 26 -10.85 -19.51 24.39
C ALA A 26 -10.02 -18.61 25.32
N ILE A 27 -10.40 -17.33 25.45
CA ILE A 27 -9.71 -16.31 26.25
C ILE A 27 -10.66 -15.81 27.34
N SER A 28 -10.19 -15.77 28.58
CA SER A 28 -10.98 -15.19 29.67
C SER A 28 -10.94 -13.65 29.62
N LYS A 29 -11.99 -12.98 30.09
CA LYS A 29 -12.03 -11.51 30.21
C LYS A 29 -10.81 -10.97 30.99
N SER A 30 -10.42 -11.65 32.07
CA SER A 30 -9.26 -11.26 32.88
C SER A 30 -7.97 -11.33 32.07
N HIS A 31 -7.75 -12.43 31.34
CA HIS A 31 -6.58 -12.60 30.49
C HIS A 31 -6.55 -11.56 29.36
N TYR A 32 -7.68 -11.32 28.69
CA TYR A 32 -7.78 -10.29 27.67
C TYR A 32 -7.49 -8.88 28.22
N SER A 33 -7.96 -8.57 29.43
CA SER A 33 -7.60 -7.32 30.09
C SER A 33 -6.08 -7.18 30.28
N GLN A 34 -5.37 -8.26 30.67
CA GLN A 34 -3.90 -8.22 30.75
C GLN A 34 -3.24 -8.01 29.37
N ILE A 35 -3.84 -8.54 28.28
CA ILE A 35 -3.39 -8.29 26.90
C ILE A 35 -3.54 -6.80 26.54
N GLU A 36 -4.71 -6.19 26.77
CA GLU A 36 -4.93 -4.76 26.48
C GLU A 36 -4.00 -3.83 27.27
N HIS A 37 -3.57 -4.25 28.47
CA HIS A 37 -2.59 -3.51 29.29
C HIS A 37 -1.14 -3.87 28.95
N GLY A 38 -0.89 -4.67 27.91
CA GLY A 38 0.45 -5.05 27.46
C GLY A 38 1.23 -5.96 28.43
N LYS A 39 0.55 -6.54 29.43
CA LYS A 39 1.16 -7.44 30.42
C LYS A 39 1.31 -8.86 29.87
N HIS A 40 0.35 -9.30 29.06
CA HIS A 40 0.36 -10.61 28.41
C HIS A 40 0.42 -10.44 26.88
N ARG A 41 0.99 -11.44 26.20
CA ARG A 41 1.00 -11.50 24.73
C ARG A 41 -0.26 -12.19 24.23
N ILE A 42 -0.67 -11.84 23.02
CA ILE A 42 -1.70 -12.56 22.26
C ILE A 42 -1.03 -13.47 21.24
N TYR A 43 -1.57 -14.68 21.04
CA TYR A 43 -1.13 -15.56 19.97
C TYR A 43 -1.59 -15.04 18.61
N ALA A 44 -0.81 -15.29 17.55
CA ALA A 44 -1.13 -14.78 16.22
C ALA A 44 -2.49 -15.31 15.70
N GLU A 45 -2.78 -16.59 15.93
CA GLU A 45 -4.06 -17.21 15.56
C GLU A 45 -5.24 -16.53 16.26
N ASP A 46 -5.13 -16.31 17.58
CA ASP A 46 -6.15 -15.61 18.37
C ASP A 46 -6.34 -14.16 17.90
N LEU A 47 -5.25 -13.45 17.57
CA LEU A 47 -5.32 -12.10 17.05
C LEU A 47 -6.10 -12.07 15.72
N LEU A 48 -5.71 -12.90 14.75
CA LEU A 48 -6.35 -12.94 13.43
C LEU A 48 -7.84 -13.29 13.54
N LYS A 49 -8.18 -14.27 14.38
CA LYS A 49 -9.57 -14.65 14.62
C LYS A 49 -10.35 -13.54 15.33
N MET A 50 -9.74 -12.86 16.29
CA MET A 50 -10.35 -11.69 16.95
C MET A 50 -10.67 -10.57 15.94
N LEU A 51 -9.74 -10.25 15.04
CA LEU A 51 -9.97 -9.22 14.02
C LEU A 51 -11.13 -9.64 13.10
N ALA A 52 -11.16 -10.89 12.66
CA ALA A 52 -12.23 -11.43 11.82
C ALA A 52 -13.60 -11.42 12.53
N ASP A 53 -13.69 -11.95 13.74
CA ASP A 53 -14.94 -12.08 14.52
C ASP A 53 -15.57 -10.72 14.87
N ASN A 54 -14.76 -9.66 14.92
CA ASN A 54 -15.21 -8.29 15.23
C ASN A 54 -15.27 -7.37 13.99
N ASN A 55 -15.13 -7.92 12.78
CA ASN A 55 -15.10 -7.15 11.53
C ASN A 55 -14.08 -5.97 11.58
N ILE A 56 -12.89 -6.23 12.10
CA ILE A 56 -11.78 -5.27 12.09
C ILE A 56 -10.98 -5.49 10.81
N ASP A 57 -10.77 -4.41 10.05
CA ASP A 57 -9.92 -4.46 8.87
C ASP A 57 -8.47 -4.70 9.28
N TYR A 58 -7.97 -5.89 8.98
CA TYR A 58 -6.62 -6.29 9.35
C TYR A 58 -5.56 -5.43 8.66
N HIS A 59 -5.80 -4.93 7.44
CA HIS A 59 -4.85 -4.05 6.77
C HIS A 59 -4.68 -2.76 7.55
N HIS A 60 -5.79 -2.10 7.90
CA HIS A 60 -5.77 -0.88 8.70
C HIS A 60 -5.14 -1.12 10.07
N PHE A 61 -5.54 -2.20 10.75
CA PHE A 61 -5.00 -2.56 12.06
C PHE A 61 -3.47 -2.74 12.02
N PHE A 62 -2.96 -3.49 11.04
CA PHE A 62 -1.53 -3.74 10.91
C PHE A 62 -0.76 -2.50 10.47
N ASP A 63 -1.34 -1.62 9.65
CA ASP A 63 -0.73 -0.32 9.31
C ASP A 63 -0.49 0.54 10.56
N GLU A 64 -1.38 0.50 11.55
CA GLU A 64 -1.22 1.27 12.80
C GLU A 64 -0.14 0.68 13.75
N VAL A 65 0.00 -0.65 13.79
CA VAL A 65 0.91 -1.31 14.75
C VAL A 65 2.29 -1.60 14.19
N ALA A 66 2.40 -1.88 12.89
CA ALA A 66 3.62 -2.27 12.18
C ALA A 66 4.83 -1.35 12.49
N PRO A 67 4.69 0.00 12.50
CA PRO A 67 5.81 0.88 12.79
C PRO A 67 6.45 0.64 14.16
N SER A 68 5.67 0.23 15.16
CA SER A 68 6.19 -0.02 16.52
C SER A 68 7.06 -1.28 16.64
N TYR A 69 7.00 -2.15 15.63
CA TYR A 69 7.79 -3.38 15.54
C TYR A 69 8.91 -3.27 14.48
N GLY A 70 9.20 -2.06 14.01
CA GLY A 70 10.26 -1.83 13.02
C GLY A 70 9.85 -2.10 11.58
N PHE A 71 8.60 -2.52 11.34
CA PHE A 71 8.02 -2.53 10.00
C PHE A 71 7.67 -1.09 9.62
N ARG A 72 8.68 -0.34 9.20
CA ARG A 72 8.47 0.95 8.56
C ARG A 72 8.21 0.72 7.10
N ASN A 73 7.07 1.20 6.62
CA ASN A 73 6.84 1.32 5.20
C ASN A 73 7.32 2.70 4.76
N ASP A 74 8.63 2.96 4.87
CA ASP A 74 9.28 4.18 4.37
C ASP A 74 8.90 4.43 2.89
N ASN A 75 8.65 3.34 2.17
CA ASN A 75 8.15 3.36 0.81
C ASN A 75 6.76 4.01 0.69
N SER A 76 5.85 3.74 1.63
CA SER A 76 4.51 4.35 1.67
C SER A 76 4.52 5.82 2.07
N GLU A 77 5.42 6.24 2.97
CA GLU A 77 5.51 7.65 3.37
C GLU A 77 6.01 8.50 2.22
N LEU A 78 7.11 8.10 1.56
CA LEU A 78 7.59 8.82 0.38
C LEU A 78 6.60 8.77 -0.78
N GLN A 79 5.82 7.68 -0.96
CA GLN A 79 4.74 7.67 -1.95
C GLN A 79 3.59 8.63 -1.60
N LYS A 80 3.22 8.76 -0.32
CA LYS A 80 2.23 9.73 0.14
C LYS A 80 2.72 11.15 -0.13
N GLU A 81 3.95 11.46 0.25
CA GLU A 81 4.57 12.77 -0.03
C GLU A 81 4.66 13.06 -1.53
N MET A 82 4.99 12.06 -2.35
CA MET A 82 5.04 12.19 -3.81
C MET A 82 3.66 12.47 -4.39
N SER A 83 2.62 11.79 -3.89
CA SER A 83 1.23 12.00 -4.32
C SER A 83 0.73 13.38 -3.89
N GLN A 84 1.08 13.82 -2.69
CA GLN A 84 0.77 15.16 -2.20
C GLN A 84 1.42 16.24 -3.08
N ALA A 85 2.72 16.09 -3.39
CA ALA A 85 3.42 17.02 -4.28
C ALA A 85 2.78 17.10 -5.67
N PHE A 86 2.26 15.97 -6.19
CA PHE A 86 1.49 15.96 -7.43
C PHE A 86 0.19 16.78 -7.33
N TYR A 87 -0.62 16.55 -6.30
CA TYR A 87 -1.89 17.28 -6.11
C TYR A 87 -1.69 18.77 -5.84
N GLU A 88 -0.61 19.14 -5.15
CA GLU A 88 -0.23 20.54 -4.89
C GLU A 88 0.48 21.19 -6.09
N ALA A 89 0.74 20.43 -7.16
CA ALA A 89 1.56 20.84 -8.30
C ALA A 89 2.96 21.37 -7.90
N ASP A 90 3.51 20.90 -6.79
CA ASP A 90 4.83 21.30 -6.28
C ASP A 90 5.94 20.54 -7.01
N VAL A 91 6.36 21.12 -8.14
CA VAL A 91 7.43 20.57 -8.98
C VAL A 91 8.74 20.41 -8.22
N LYS A 92 9.11 21.36 -7.36
CA LYS A 92 10.40 21.33 -6.64
C LYS A 92 10.42 20.18 -5.65
N LYS A 93 9.36 20.03 -4.85
CA LYS A 93 9.21 18.92 -3.90
C LYS A 93 9.18 17.58 -4.63
N ALA A 94 8.45 17.48 -5.74
CA ALA A 94 8.41 16.26 -6.55
C ALA A 94 9.80 15.88 -7.09
N GLU A 95 10.60 16.83 -7.58
CA GLU A 95 11.97 16.56 -8.05
C GLU A 95 12.88 16.08 -6.92
N MET A 96 12.85 16.75 -5.76
CA MET A 96 13.62 16.35 -4.58
C MET A 96 13.27 14.93 -4.11
N LEU A 97 11.97 14.60 -4.05
CA LEU A 97 11.49 13.28 -3.65
C LEU A 97 11.89 12.21 -4.67
N LYS A 98 11.78 12.51 -5.97
CA LYS A 98 12.22 11.62 -7.04
C LYS A 98 13.72 11.32 -6.91
N ASP A 99 14.57 12.32 -6.69
CA ASP A 99 16.01 12.09 -6.52
C ASP A 99 16.32 11.21 -5.29
N LYS A 100 15.63 11.46 -4.16
CA LYS A 100 15.74 10.64 -2.94
C LYS A 100 15.35 9.18 -3.20
N ILE A 101 14.23 8.93 -3.89
CA ILE A 101 13.74 7.58 -4.23
C ILE A 101 14.73 6.86 -5.17
N LEU A 102 15.33 7.56 -6.13
CA LEU A 102 16.28 6.96 -7.08
C LEU A 102 17.59 6.55 -6.41
N GLN A 103 18.09 7.35 -5.45
CA GLN A 103 19.32 7.10 -4.71
C GLN A 103 19.20 5.98 -3.66
N GLN A 104 17.99 5.69 -3.19
CA GLN A 104 17.75 4.66 -2.19
C GLN A 104 17.41 3.29 -2.83
N ASN A 105 17.45 2.23 -2.02
CA ASN A 105 17.13 0.86 -2.44
C ASN A 105 15.61 0.62 -2.49
N PHE A 106 14.92 1.42 -3.32
CA PHE A 106 13.48 1.29 -3.54
C PHE A 106 13.16 0.26 -4.63
N PRO A 107 12.04 -0.46 -4.54
CA PRO A 107 11.55 -1.29 -5.63
C PRO A 107 11.36 -0.48 -6.91
N MET A 108 11.57 -1.11 -8.07
CA MET A 108 11.59 -0.41 -9.35
C MET A 108 10.28 0.33 -9.65
N GLU A 109 9.15 -0.23 -9.21
CA GLU A 109 7.81 0.35 -9.39
C GLU A 109 7.71 1.75 -8.76
N TYR A 110 8.37 1.96 -7.62
CA TYR A 110 8.40 3.24 -6.93
C TYR A 110 9.25 4.26 -7.69
N LYS A 111 10.38 3.81 -8.24
CA LYS A 111 11.28 4.63 -9.07
C LYS A 111 10.56 5.09 -10.34
N LEU A 112 9.88 4.17 -11.03
CA LEU A 112 9.09 4.47 -12.23
C LEU A 112 7.92 5.43 -11.93
N HIS A 113 7.23 5.24 -10.81
CA HIS A 113 6.16 6.16 -10.41
C HIS A 113 6.67 7.58 -10.14
N ALA A 114 7.80 7.74 -9.46
CA ALA A 114 8.37 9.06 -9.19
C ALA A 114 8.79 9.78 -10.48
N LEU A 115 9.39 9.04 -11.43
CA LEU A 115 9.73 9.57 -12.76
C LEU A 115 8.49 10.02 -13.54
N LEU A 116 7.42 9.23 -13.50
CA LEU A 116 6.14 9.56 -14.15
C LEU A 116 5.52 10.84 -13.60
N ILE A 117 5.46 11.01 -12.27
CA ILE A 117 4.91 12.22 -11.65
C ILE A 117 5.70 13.46 -12.05
N VAL A 118 7.04 13.42 -11.98
CA VAL A 118 7.86 14.58 -12.35
C VAL A 118 7.69 14.92 -13.83
N ALA A 119 7.62 13.91 -14.71
CA ALA A 119 7.38 14.14 -16.13
C ALA A 119 5.99 14.76 -16.41
N GLU A 120 4.95 14.33 -15.67
CA GLU A 120 3.61 14.92 -15.74
C GLU A 120 3.62 16.39 -15.33
N LEU A 121 4.16 16.70 -14.15
CA LEU A 121 4.20 18.05 -13.60
C LEU A 121 5.00 19.02 -14.48
N LYS A 122 6.14 18.57 -15.02
CA LYS A 122 7.00 19.37 -15.90
C LYS A 122 6.52 19.40 -17.34
N LYS A 123 5.49 18.62 -17.70
CA LYS A 123 5.01 18.44 -19.07
C LYS A 123 6.15 18.00 -20.02
N THR A 124 7.07 17.18 -19.52
CA THR A 124 8.22 16.67 -20.28
C THR A 124 7.97 15.25 -20.77
N LYS A 125 8.74 14.83 -21.78
CA LYS A 125 8.77 13.42 -22.20
C LYS A 125 9.61 12.61 -21.22
N LEU A 126 9.24 11.34 -21.06
CA LEU A 126 10.12 10.33 -20.45
C LEU A 126 11.26 9.99 -21.42
N ASP A 127 12.45 9.72 -20.88
CA ASP A 127 13.54 9.18 -21.67
C ASP A 127 13.26 7.74 -22.15
N ALA A 128 13.95 7.33 -23.20
CA ALA A 128 13.73 6.03 -23.84
C ALA A 128 14.03 4.84 -22.90
N LYS A 129 14.95 5.01 -21.95
CA LYS A 129 15.29 3.96 -20.98
C LYS A 129 14.12 3.74 -20.02
N THR A 130 13.58 4.80 -19.43
CA THR A 130 12.41 4.71 -18.56
C THR A 130 11.20 4.14 -19.28
N GLN A 131 10.93 4.56 -20.53
CA GLN A 131 9.84 3.98 -21.32
C GLN A 131 10.01 2.47 -21.53
N LYS A 132 11.24 2.01 -21.81
CA LYS A 132 11.55 0.59 -21.95
C LYS A 132 11.35 -0.17 -20.64
N GLU A 133 11.81 0.37 -19.51
CA GLU A 133 11.64 -0.25 -18.18
C GLU A 133 10.15 -0.39 -17.80
N ILE A 134 9.34 0.64 -18.10
CA ILE A 134 7.88 0.58 -17.92
C ILE A 134 7.28 -0.56 -18.74
N LEU A 135 7.60 -0.67 -20.03
CA LEU A 135 7.09 -1.76 -20.87
C LEU A 135 7.54 -3.13 -20.37
N GLN A 136 8.80 -3.26 -19.96
CA GLN A 136 9.32 -4.51 -19.40
C GLN A 136 8.55 -4.94 -18.15
N SER A 137 8.16 -4.01 -17.27
CA SER A 137 7.37 -4.34 -16.08
C SER A 137 6.02 -4.99 -16.40
N MET A 138 5.44 -4.70 -17.57
CA MET A 138 4.15 -5.25 -18.01
C MET A 138 4.33 -6.57 -18.78
N PHE A 139 5.34 -6.67 -19.64
CA PHE A 139 5.54 -7.87 -20.47
C PHE A 139 6.24 -9.02 -19.73
N SER A 140 6.99 -8.74 -18.66
CA SER A 140 7.78 -9.76 -17.96
C SER A 140 6.98 -10.54 -16.90
N GLN A 141 5.76 -10.10 -16.57
CA GLN A 141 4.93 -10.72 -15.55
C GLN A 141 3.69 -11.36 -16.18
N ASN A 142 3.54 -12.68 -16.03
CA ASN A 142 2.42 -13.47 -16.60
C ASN A 142 1.01 -13.01 -16.15
N ASP A 143 0.92 -12.14 -15.15
CA ASP A 143 -0.32 -11.61 -14.61
C ASP A 143 -0.19 -10.12 -14.22
N TRP A 144 0.57 -9.33 -14.98
CA TRP A 144 0.84 -7.92 -14.64
C TRP A 144 -0.44 -7.11 -14.33
N THR A 145 -1.56 -7.46 -14.97
CA THR A 145 -2.87 -6.84 -14.74
C THR A 145 -3.46 -7.08 -13.34
N LYS A 146 -2.97 -8.07 -12.58
CA LYS A 146 -3.40 -8.32 -11.19
C LYS A 146 -2.52 -7.60 -10.16
N ASN A 147 -1.39 -7.04 -10.60
CA ASN A 147 -0.51 -6.27 -9.74
C ASN A 147 -0.94 -4.80 -9.73
N ARG A 148 -1.32 -4.31 -8.55
CA ARG A 148 -1.77 -2.93 -8.32
C ARG A 148 -0.76 -1.89 -8.80
N ASP A 149 0.52 -2.09 -8.53
CA ASP A 149 1.57 -1.13 -8.90
C ASP A 149 1.76 -1.07 -10.40
N THR A 150 1.75 -2.22 -11.09
CA THR A 150 1.90 -2.28 -12.54
C THR A 150 0.69 -1.68 -13.27
N LEU A 151 -0.54 -1.88 -12.76
CA LEU A 151 -1.74 -1.20 -13.26
C LEU A 151 -1.67 0.32 -13.09
N ARG A 152 -1.21 0.78 -11.91
CA ARG A 152 -1.05 2.22 -11.63
C ARG A 152 0.00 2.85 -12.54
N ILE A 153 1.14 2.19 -12.75
CA ILE A 153 2.17 2.63 -13.69
C ILE A 153 1.58 2.69 -15.11
N PHE A 154 0.85 1.66 -15.54
CA PHE A 154 0.18 1.65 -16.84
C PHE A 154 -0.74 2.87 -17.01
N GLY A 155 -1.66 3.09 -16.07
CA GLY A 155 -2.60 4.21 -16.10
C GLY A 155 -1.92 5.57 -16.31
N ASN A 156 -0.80 5.79 -15.62
CA ASN A 156 -0.03 7.04 -15.71
C ASN A 156 0.89 7.12 -16.95
N ALA A 157 1.32 5.97 -17.49
CA ALA A 157 2.25 5.92 -18.60
C ALA A 157 1.58 5.83 -19.98
N MET A 158 0.27 5.53 -20.06
CA MET A 158 -0.45 5.28 -21.32
C MET A 158 -0.25 6.35 -22.39
N LYS A 159 -0.08 7.63 -22.01
CA LYS A 159 0.11 8.73 -22.97
C LYS A 159 1.45 8.69 -23.71
N TYR A 160 2.46 8.00 -23.15
CA TYR A 160 3.79 7.87 -23.74
C TYR A 160 3.93 6.68 -24.69
N PHE A 161 2.92 5.80 -24.76
CA PHE A 161 2.97 4.62 -25.63
C PHE A 161 2.40 4.87 -27.02
N ASP A 162 2.98 4.17 -27.99
CA ASP A 162 2.41 4.05 -29.31
C ASP A 162 1.00 3.44 -29.27
N LYS A 163 0.18 3.81 -30.25
CA LYS A 163 -1.24 3.41 -30.32
C LYS A 163 -1.42 1.90 -30.31
N SER A 164 -0.54 1.15 -30.98
CA SER A 164 -0.57 -0.32 -31.03
C SER A 164 -0.30 -0.92 -29.65
N VAL A 165 0.79 -0.52 -28.99
CA VAL A 165 1.20 -0.99 -27.67
C VAL A 165 0.13 -0.70 -26.63
N ARG A 166 -0.37 0.54 -26.60
CA ARG A 166 -1.46 0.95 -25.70
C ARG A 166 -2.72 0.09 -25.89
N ARG A 167 -3.08 -0.23 -27.14
CA ARG A 167 -4.24 -1.10 -27.43
C ARG A 167 -4.03 -2.51 -26.89
N THR A 168 -2.87 -3.12 -27.12
CA THR A 168 -2.54 -4.48 -26.66
C THR A 168 -2.56 -4.57 -25.14
N LEU A 169 -1.97 -3.60 -24.44
CA LEU A 169 -1.96 -3.56 -22.98
C LEU A 169 -3.37 -3.34 -22.42
N MET A 170 -4.15 -2.41 -22.99
CA MET A 170 -5.53 -2.19 -22.57
C MET A 170 -6.41 -3.43 -22.78
N GLN A 171 -6.26 -4.14 -23.89
CA GLN A 171 -6.97 -5.41 -24.11
C GLN A 171 -6.63 -6.46 -23.05
N SER A 172 -5.38 -6.47 -22.56
CA SER A 172 -4.98 -7.36 -21.47
C SER A 172 -5.73 -7.02 -20.18
N VAL A 173 -5.83 -5.73 -19.83
CA VAL A 173 -6.63 -5.25 -18.68
C VAL A 173 -8.10 -5.64 -18.85
N LEU A 174 -8.72 -5.32 -19.99
CA LEU A 174 -10.12 -5.62 -20.24
C LEU A 174 -10.43 -7.12 -20.18
N ARG A 175 -9.51 -7.98 -20.61
CA ARG A 175 -9.66 -9.44 -20.51
C ARG A 175 -9.66 -9.91 -19.05
N THR A 176 -8.77 -9.36 -18.23
CA THR A 176 -8.68 -9.71 -16.79
C THR A 176 -9.92 -9.27 -16.03
N TYR A 177 -10.47 -8.10 -16.35
CA TYR A 177 -11.59 -7.48 -15.62
C TYR A 177 -12.95 -7.60 -16.34
N LYS A 178 -13.10 -8.54 -17.28
CA LYS A 178 -14.32 -8.67 -18.12
C LYS A 178 -15.59 -9.02 -17.34
N ASN A 179 -15.45 -9.76 -16.23
CA ASN A 179 -16.57 -10.40 -15.52
C ASN A 179 -16.68 -9.92 -14.06
N ILE A 180 -16.28 -8.69 -13.77
CA ILE A 180 -16.37 -8.08 -12.43
C ILE A 180 -17.56 -7.14 -12.38
#